data_AF-A0A6H2GZ34-F1
#
_entry.id   AF-A0A6H2GZ34-F1
#
_cell.length_a   1.000
_cell.length_b   1.000
_cell.length_c   1.000
_cell.angle_alpha   90.00
_cell.angle_beta   90.00
_cell.angle_gamma   90.00
#
_symmetry.space_group_name_H-M   'P 1'
#
loop_
_entity.id
_entity.type
_entity.pdbx_description
1 polymer ?
#
loop_
_entity_poly.entity_id
_entity_poly.type
_entity_poly.pdbx_seq_one_letter_code
_entity_poly.pdbx_strand_id
1 'polypeptide(L)'
;MPNESKPRPLRLAAVLAWAAVLLMLTGTESLRHLLIHRELLFSFDPSPDFRAFFRWADIRTVHGEWLLVKLGHFLGFAALDLLLMAWLGSKLRALGLSLLFAVFTEVLQLFQHRDGRLYDVLIDVSGALAAALMVALFATLLKKNPAIPVSNEFNRFNNSQRR
;
A
#
# COMPACT_ATOMS: atom_id res chain seq x y z
N MET A 1 -8.91 -16.16 -28.63
CA MET A 1 -8.29 -14.88 -28.20
C MET A 1 -8.56 -14.73 -26.72
N PRO A 2 -7.53 -14.62 -25.85
CA PRO A 2 -7.75 -14.48 -24.41
C PRO A 2 -8.49 -13.17 -24.14
N ASN A 3 -9.56 -13.29 -23.36
CA ASN A 3 -10.46 -12.23 -22.94
C ASN A 3 -9.68 -11.07 -22.29
N GLU A 4 -9.42 -10.00 -23.05
CA GLU A 4 -8.87 -8.77 -22.50
C GLU A 4 -9.89 -8.20 -21.52
N SER A 5 -9.67 -8.47 -20.23
CA SER A 5 -10.52 -7.97 -19.16
C SER A 5 -10.51 -6.45 -19.23
N LYS A 6 -11.64 -5.86 -19.63
CA LYS A 6 -11.85 -4.40 -19.64
C LYS A 6 -11.28 -3.79 -18.35
N PRO A 7 -10.53 -2.67 -18.44
CA PRO A 7 -10.04 -1.99 -17.25
C PRO A 7 -11.21 -1.69 -16.33
N ARG A 8 -11.05 -1.98 -15.03
CA ARG A 8 -12.10 -1.79 -14.02
C ARG A 8 -11.95 -0.37 -13.46
N PRO A 9 -12.65 0.64 -14.00
CA PRO A 9 -12.33 2.05 -13.75
C PRO A 9 -12.45 2.41 -12.26
N LEU A 10 -13.44 1.83 -11.56
CA LEU A 10 -13.62 2.04 -10.13
C LEU A 10 -12.42 1.53 -9.30
N ARG A 11 -11.82 0.40 -9.69
CA ARG A 11 -10.67 -0.16 -8.97
C ARG A 11 -9.42 0.67 -9.19
N LEU A 12 -9.22 1.13 -10.42
CA LEU A 12 -8.15 2.06 -10.74
C LEU A 12 -8.33 3.37 -9.97
N ALA A 13 -9.55 3.93 -9.95
CA ALA A 13 -9.84 5.14 -9.18
C ALA A 13 -9.55 4.96 -7.68
N ALA A 14 -9.89 3.80 -7.10
CA ALA A 14 -9.55 3.49 -5.71
C ALA A 14 -8.04 3.40 -5.48
N VAL A 15 -7.29 2.77 -6.39
CA VAL A 15 -5.81 2.73 -6.34
C VAL A 15 -5.24 4.15 -6.39
N LEU A 16 -5.69 4.97 -7.34
CA LEU A 16 -5.19 6.34 -7.52
C LEU A 16 -5.53 7.23 -6.32
N ALA A 17 -6.76 7.13 -5.80
CA ALA A 17 -7.19 7.87 -4.62
C ALA A 17 -6.35 7.49 -3.40
N TRP A 18 -6.13 6.18 -3.18
CA TRP A 18 -5.30 5.72 -2.07
C TRP A 18 -3.83 6.11 -2.23
N ALA A 19 -3.27 5.99 -3.43
CA ALA A 19 -1.91 6.42 -3.72
C ALA A 19 -1.72 7.94 -3.48
N ALA A 20 -2.71 8.76 -3.83
CA ALA A 20 -2.69 10.19 -3.56
C ALA A 20 -2.73 10.49 -2.05
N VAL A 21 -3.61 9.81 -1.29
CA VAL A 21 -3.64 9.91 0.18
C VAL A 21 -2.30 9.49 0.77
N LEU A 22 -1.75 8.36 0.32
CA LEU A 22 -0.47 7.86 0.80
C LEU A 22 0.65 8.88 0.53
N LEU A 23 0.71 9.44 -0.67
CA LEU A 23 1.69 10.45 -1.05
C LEU A 23 1.60 11.71 -0.18
N MET A 24 0.38 12.17 0.12
CA MET A 24 0.17 13.33 1.01
C MET A 24 0.63 13.02 2.44
N LEU A 25 0.35 11.82 2.94
CA LEU A 25 0.68 11.42 4.31
C LEU A 25 2.16 11.09 4.50
N THR A 26 2.82 10.50 3.51
CA THR A 26 4.27 10.20 3.56
C THR A 26 5.10 11.46 3.33
N GLY A 27 4.61 12.38 2.50
CA GLY A 27 5.28 13.63 2.19
C GLY A 27 5.08 14.76 3.19
N THR A 28 4.18 14.62 4.18
CA THR A 28 3.99 15.69 5.18
C THR A 28 5.17 15.78 6.13
N GLU A 29 5.65 16.99 6.38
CA GLU A 29 6.81 17.28 7.24
C GLU A 29 6.66 16.74 8.66
N SER A 30 5.45 16.83 9.20
CA SER A 30 5.19 16.50 10.59
C SER A 30 3.81 15.87 10.77
N LEU A 31 3.82 14.59 11.16
CA LEU A 31 2.61 13.89 11.57
C LEU A 31 1.94 14.59 12.76
N ARG A 32 2.73 15.19 13.66
CA ARG A 32 2.21 15.95 14.80
C ARG A 32 1.38 17.16 14.37
N HIS A 33 1.87 17.94 13.41
CA HIS A 33 1.10 19.09 12.88
C HIS A 33 -0.19 18.64 12.20
N LEU A 34 -0.15 17.54 11.44
CA LEU A 34 -1.34 16.98 10.84
C LEU A 34 -2.37 16.53 11.89
N LEU A 35 -1.95 15.81 12.93
CA LEU A 35 -2.87 15.24 13.92
C LEU A 35 -3.42 16.28 14.91
N ILE A 36 -2.58 17.23 15.36
CA ILE A 36 -2.96 18.22 16.38
C ILE A 36 -3.53 19.48 15.74
N HIS A 37 -2.86 19.99 14.71
CA HIS A 37 -3.18 21.28 14.09
C HIS A 37 -4.01 21.15 12.81
N ARG A 38 -4.19 19.92 12.28
CA ARG A 38 -4.90 19.64 11.02
C ARG A 38 -4.26 20.33 9.82
N GLU A 39 -2.94 20.52 9.90
CA GLU A 39 -2.15 21.19 8.89
C GLU A 39 -1.28 20.19 8.14
N LEU A 40 -1.37 20.23 6.81
CA LEU A 40 -0.44 19.52 5.94
C LEU A 40 0.69 20.49 5.58
N LEU A 41 1.88 20.22 6.11
CA LEU A 41 3.09 20.98 5.82
C LEU A 41 3.93 20.23 4.80
N PHE A 42 4.37 20.95 3.78
CA PHE A 42 5.25 20.46 2.73
C PHE A 42 6.31 21.53 2.45
N SER A 43 7.57 21.11 2.36
CA SER A 43 8.66 21.92 1.82
C SER A 43 9.27 21.21 0.62
N PHE A 44 10.10 21.96 -0.10
CA PHE A 44 10.86 21.43 -1.22
C PHE A 44 12.28 21.97 -1.19
N ASP A 45 13.25 21.09 -0.98
CA ASP A 45 14.67 21.33 -1.17
C ASP A 45 15.06 20.82 -2.57
N PRO A 46 15.45 21.70 -3.51
CA PRO A 46 15.88 21.28 -4.84
C PRO A 46 17.24 20.56 -4.84
N SER A 47 17.94 20.52 -3.70
CA SER A 47 19.32 20.05 -3.54
C SER A 47 19.52 19.07 -2.37
N PRO A 48 18.74 17.97 -2.29
CA PRO A 48 18.77 17.10 -1.12
C PRO A 48 20.07 16.27 -1.04
N ASP A 49 20.48 15.93 0.18
CA ASP A 49 21.61 15.02 0.42
C ASP A 49 21.18 13.55 0.26
N PHE A 50 21.43 12.96 -0.91
CA PHE A 50 21.14 11.55 -1.18
C PHE A 50 21.94 10.54 -0.32
N ARG A 51 23.04 10.95 0.32
CA ARG A 51 23.76 10.07 1.26
C ARG A 51 22.91 9.75 2.48
N ALA A 52 21.99 10.67 2.83
CA ALA A 52 21.04 10.48 3.91
C ALA A 52 20.19 9.23 3.73
N PHE A 53 19.82 8.90 2.49
CA PHE A 53 19.01 7.73 2.15
C PHE A 53 19.61 6.41 2.68
N PHE A 54 20.94 6.30 2.70
CA PHE A 54 21.66 5.10 3.13
C PHE A 54 22.10 5.16 4.60
N ARG A 55 21.66 6.16 5.38
CA ARG A 55 21.98 6.23 6.82
C ARG A 55 21.08 5.29 7.63
N TRP A 56 21.70 4.47 8.47
CA TRP A 56 21.00 3.50 9.33
C TRP A 56 21.03 3.85 10.82
N ALA A 57 21.83 4.84 11.24
CA ALA A 57 22.04 5.16 12.65
C ALA A 57 20.75 5.59 13.37
N ASP A 58 19.83 6.22 12.64
CA ASP A 58 18.57 6.78 13.14
C ASP A 58 17.56 5.71 13.61
N ILE A 59 17.76 4.42 13.24
CA ILE A 59 16.89 3.32 13.70
C ILE A 59 16.99 3.10 15.22
N ARG A 60 18.04 3.61 15.87
CA ARG A 60 18.25 3.45 17.32
C ARG A 60 17.43 4.44 18.15
N THR A 61 16.85 5.47 17.55
CA THR A 61 16.04 6.49 18.22
C THR A 61 14.55 6.20 18.05
N VAL A 62 14.10 5.05 18.52
CA VAL A 62 12.69 4.66 18.50
C VAL A 62 11.91 5.42 19.59
N HIS A 63 10.96 6.25 19.16
CA HIS A 63 10.02 6.95 20.04
C HIS A 63 8.57 6.78 19.53
N GLY A 64 7.57 7.22 20.32
CA GLY A 64 6.15 6.97 20.02
C GLY A 64 5.70 7.46 18.64
N GLU A 65 6.08 8.68 18.25
CA GLU A 65 5.75 9.21 16.91
C GLU A 65 6.45 8.43 15.79
N TRP A 66 7.69 7.97 16.00
CA TRP A 66 8.42 7.15 15.03
C TRP A 66 7.69 5.83 14.78
N LEU A 67 7.27 5.14 15.86
CA LEU A 67 6.52 3.89 15.73
C LEU A 67 5.21 4.09 14.96
N LEU A 68 4.46 5.15 15.28
CA LEU A 68 3.21 5.45 14.60
C LEU A 68 3.42 5.74 13.11
N VAL A 69 4.46 6.51 12.76
CA VAL A 69 4.84 6.78 11.36
C VAL A 69 5.17 5.47 10.64
N LYS A 70 6.05 4.63 11.21
CA LYS A 70 6.45 3.36 10.55
C LYS A 70 5.30 2.36 10.43
N LEU A 71 4.40 2.31 11.42
CA LEU A 71 3.16 1.52 11.31
C LEU A 71 2.23 2.06 10.23
N GLY A 72 2.12 3.38 10.09
CA GLY A 72 1.36 4.03 9.02
C GLY A 72 1.89 3.65 7.63
N HIS A 73 3.21 3.68 7.45
CA HIS A 73 3.90 3.19 6.25
C HIS A 73 3.56 1.73 5.95
N PHE A 74 3.78 0.85 6.91
CA PHE A 74 3.47 -0.58 6.78
C PHE A 74 2.02 -0.84 6.37
N LEU A 75 1.06 -0.28 7.12
CA LEU A 75 -0.38 -0.49 6.86
C LEU A 75 -0.83 0.17 5.56
N GLY A 76 -0.29 1.35 5.26
CA GLY A 76 -0.60 2.11 4.07
C GLY A 76 -0.17 1.38 2.78
N PHE A 77 1.03 0.82 2.77
CA PHE A 77 1.51 0.00 1.66
C PHE A 77 0.85 -1.38 1.59
N ALA A 78 0.49 -1.98 2.73
CA ALA A 78 -0.35 -3.19 2.73
C ALA A 78 -1.71 -2.94 2.05
N ALA A 79 -2.37 -1.81 2.37
CA ALA A 79 -3.63 -1.43 1.75
C ALA A 79 -3.46 -1.11 0.24
N LEU A 80 -2.38 -0.42 -0.14
CA LEU A 80 -2.07 -0.16 -1.54
C LEU A 80 -1.91 -1.47 -2.33
N ASP A 81 -1.16 -2.44 -1.80
CA ASP A 81 -0.92 -3.72 -2.48
C ASP A 81 -2.21 -4.53 -2.64
N LEU A 82 -3.11 -4.51 -1.64
CA LEU A 82 -4.45 -5.12 -1.76
C LEU A 82 -5.26 -4.49 -2.90
N LEU A 83 -5.26 -3.17 -3.02
CA LEU A 83 -5.97 -2.46 -4.10
C LEU A 83 -5.36 -2.76 -5.47
N LEU A 84 -4.03 -2.78 -5.55
CA LEU A 84 -3.30 -3.14 -6.77
C LEU A 84 -3.57 -4.59 -7.19
N MET A 85 -3.57 -5.54 -6.24
CA MET A 85 -3.95 -6.93 -6.50
C MET A 85 -5.39 -7.03 -7.01
N ALA A 86 -6.31 -6.27 -6.41
CA ALA A 86 -7.71 -6.23 -6.84
C ALA A 86 -7.87 -5.62 -8.24
N TRP A 87 -7.07 -4.63 -8.60
CA TRP A 87 -7.11 -3.99 -9.91
C TRP A 87 -6.45 -4.85 -11.00
N LEU A 88 -5.22 -5.32 -10.77
CA LEU A 88 -4.39 -6.02 -11.75
C LEU A 88 -4.69 -7.51 -11.86
N GLY A 89 -5.30 -8.11 -10.82
CA GLY A 89 -5.51 -9.56 -10.74
C GLY A 89 -4.22 -10.39 -10.63
N SER A 90 -3.07 -9.75 -10.40
CA SER A 90 -1.76 -10.41 -10.30
C SER A 90 -0.98 -9.91 -9.09
N LYS A 91 -0.63 -10.85 -8.20
CA LYS A 91 0.14 -10.56 -6.99
C LYS A 91 1.54 -10.01 -7.30
N LEU A 92 2.21 -10.60 -8.29
CA LEU A 92 3.57 -10.19 -8.65
C LEU A 92 3.60 -8.77 -9.24
N ARG A 93 2.61 -8.43 -10.08
CA ARG A 93 2.50 -7.07 -10.63
C ARG A 93 2.13 -6.04 -9.56
N ALA A 94 1.27 -6.41 -8.62
CA ALA A 94 0.93 -5.55 -7.48
C ALA A 94 2.16 -5.25 -6.62
N LEU A 95 2.88 -6.30 -6.18
CA LEU A 95 4.12 -6.15 -5.40
C LEU A 95 5.17 -5.33 -6.14
N GLY A 96 5.34 -5.54 -7.45
CA GLY A 96 6.26 -4.75 -8.27
C GLY A 96 5.90 -3.26 -8.29
N LEU A 97 4.61 -2.91 -8.42
CA LEU A 97 4.17 -1.52 -8.37
C LEU A 97 4.26 -0.93 -6.95
N SER A 98 3.95 -1.70 -5.91
CA SER A 98 4.12 -1.28 -4.51
C SER A 98 5.58 -0.96 -4.20
N LEU A 99 6.52 -1.81 -4.65
CA LEU A 99 7.96 -1.56 -4.51
C LEU A 99 8.40 -0.29 -5.25
N LEU A 100 7.97 -0.12 -6.50
CA LEU A 100 8.30 1.08 -7.29
C LEU A 100 7.76 2.34 -6.61
N PHE A 101 6.53 2.27 -6.08
CA PHE A 101 5.92 3.39 -5.38
C PHE A 101 6.63 3.69 -4.05
N ALA A 102 7.04 2.66 -3.28
CA ALA A 102 7.80 2.83 -2.04
C ALA A 102 9.14 3.53 -2.28
N VAL A 103 9.91 3.07 -3.27
CA VAL A 103 11.16 3.72 -3.65
C VAL A 103 10.90 5.16 -4.11
N PHE A 104 9.86 5.39 -4.91
CA PHE A 104 9.50 6.72 -5.37
C PHE A 104 9.16 7.67 -4.22
N THR A 105 8.29 7.26 -3.29
CA THR A 105 7.88 8.10 -2.16
C THR A 105 9.03 8.39 -1.21
N GLU A 106 9.90 7.41 -0.96
CA GLU A 106 11.06 7.59 -0.07
C GLU A 106 12.14 8.48 -0.70
N VAL A 107 12.36 8.37 -2.01
CA VAL A 107 13.25 9.31 -2.73
C VAL A 107 12.64 10.71 -2.75
N LEU A 108 11.32 10.84 -2.96
CA LEU A 108 10.65 12.13 -2.96
C LEU A 108 10.75 12.82 -1.59
N GLN A 109 10.64 12.07 -0.50
CA GLN A 109 10.78 12.59 0.86
C GLN A 109 12.13 13.29 1.11
N LEU A 110 13.21 12.89 0.44
CA LEU A 110 14.50 13.58 0.54
C LEU A 110 14.39 15.06 0.12
N PHE A 111 13.55 15.35 -0.88
CA PHE A 111 13.25 16.72 -1.30
C PHE A 111 12.32 17.44 -0.33
N GLN A 112 11.64 16.76 0.59
CA GLN A 112 10.61 17.36 1.45
C GLN A 112 11.11 17.65 2.87
N HIS A 113 12.43 17.76 3.07
CA HIS A 113 13.09 17.81 4.38
C HIS A 113 12.66 16.67 5.32
N ARG A 114 12.23 15.54 4.75
CA ARG A 114 11.86 14.35 5.48
C ARG A 114 13.03 13.39 5.49
N ASP A 115 13.04 12.54 6.51
CA ASP A 115 14.02 11.48 6.64
C ASP A 115 13.66 10.30 5.74
N GLY A 116 13.73 10.49 4.43
CA GLY A 116 13.63 9.39 3.48
C GLY A 116 14.80 8.43 3.67
N ARG A 117 14.53 7.14 3.88
CA ARG A 117 15.57 6.14 4.21
C ARG A 117 15.33 4.82 3.49
N LEU A 118 16.42 4.12 3.19
CA LEU A 118 16.34 2.79 2.58
C LEU A 118 15.55 1.79 3.44
N TYR A 119 15.65 1.88 4.76
CA TYR A 119 14.89 0.99 5.65
C TYR A 119 13.39 1.28 5.65
N ASP A 120 12.96 2.48 5.25
CA ASP A 120 11.54 2.80 5.10
C ASP A 120 10.95 2.13 3.87
N VAL A 121 11.71 2.05 2.78
CA VAL A 121 11.37 1.19 1.63
C VAL A 121 11.19 -0.26 2.08
N LEU A 122 12.05 -0.77 2.99
CA LEU A 122 11.91 -2.14 3.51
C LEU A 122 10.63 -2.31 4.33
N ILE A 123 10.27 -1.33 5.15
CA ILE A 123 9.03 -1.33 5.93
C ILE A 123 7.81 -1.32 5.00
N ASP A 124 7.80 -0.43 4.00
CA ASP A 124 6.75 -0.32 3.00
C ASP A 124 6.55 -1.63 2.24
N VAL A 125 7.64 -2.20 1.71
CA VAL A 125 7.63 -3.47 0.99
C VAL A 125 7.21 -4.62 1.90
N SER A 126 7.59 -4.61 3.18
CA SER A 126 7.14 -5.63 4.14
C SER A 126 5.63 -5.60 4.36
N GLY A 127 5.01 -4.41 4.35
CA GLY A 127 3.56 -4.25 4.38
C GLY A 127 2.88 -4.85 3.15
N ALA A 128 3.40 -4.54 1.96
CA ALA A 128 2.91 -5.11 0.71
C ALA A 128 3.05 -6.66 0.67
N LEU A 129 4.19 -7.19 1.10
CA LEU A 129 4.41 -8.63 1.21
C LEU A 129 3.44 -9.28 2.21
N ALA A 130 3.21 -8.67 3.37
CA ALA A 130 2.25 -9.16 4.36
C ALA A 130 0.84 -9.26 3.76
N ALA A 131 0.40 -8.25 3.01
CA ALA A 131 -0.87 -8.28 2.29
C ALA A 131 -0.94 -9.45 1.28
N ALA A 132 0.08 -9.61 0.44
CA ALA A 132 0.12 -10.69 -0.55
C ALA A 132 0.07 -12.09 0.09
N LEU A 133 0.78 -12.27 1.22
CA LEU A 133 0.81 -13.50 2.03
C LEU A 133 -0.55 -13.77 2.68
N MET A 134 -1.18 -12.76 3.31
CA MET A 134 -2.52 -12.90 3.90
C MET A 134 -3.54 -13.38 2.86
N VAL A 135 -3.54 -12.80 1.65
CA VAL A 135 -4.42 -13.24 0.56
C VAL A 135 -4.11 -14.67 0.12
N ALA A 136 -2.83 -15.08 0.12
CA ALA A 136 -2.44 -16.45 -0.25
C ALA A 136 -2.92 -17.47 0.79
N LEU A 137 -2.72 -17.15 2.07
CA LEU A 137 -3.16 -17.98 3.18
C LEU A 137 -4.69 -18.12 3.19
N PHE A 138 -5.42 -17.02 3.08
CA PHE A 138 -6.88 -17.03 3.04
C PHE A 138 -7.42 -17.87 1.87
N ALA A 139 -6.87 -17.70 0.67
CA ALA A 139 -7.23 -18.52 -0.49
C ALA A 139 -6.94 -20.02 -0.26
N THR A 140 -5.88 -20.35 0.47
CA THR A 140 -5.52 -21.74 0.80
C THR A 140 -6.47 -22.33 1.84
N LEU A 141 -6.82 -21.56 2.87
CA LEU A 141 -7.78 -21.96 3.91
C LEU A 141 -9.17 -22.22 3.33
N LEU A 142 -9.63 -21.36 2.41
CA LEU A 142 -10.92 -21.56 1.72
C LEU A 142 -10.92 -22.82 0.84
N LYS A 143 -9.82 -23.12 0.14
CA LYS A 143 -9.69 -24.35 -0.65
C LYS A 143 -9.72 -25.61 0.22
N LYS A 144 -9.13 -25.55 1.42
CA LYS A 144 -9.05 -26.68 2.35
C LYS A 144 -10.38 -26.97 3.05
N ASN A 145 -11.27 -25.98 3.18
CA ASN A 145 -12.58 -26.09 3.83
C ASN A 145 -13.73 -25.84 2.84
N PRO A 146 -14.10 -26.81 1.99
CA PRO A 146 -15.17 -26.67 0.99
C PRO A 146 -16.57 -26.49 1.60
N ALA A 147 -16.72 -26.63 2.92
CA ALA A 147 -17.96 -26.38 3.65
C ALA A 147 -18.33 -24.87 3.76
N ILE A 148 -17.43 -23.96 3.39
CA ILE A 148 -17.75 -22.53 3.22
C ILE A 148 -18.16 -22.32 1.76
N PRO A 149 -19.46 -22.21 1.44
CA PRO A 149 -19.90 -22.09 0.07
C PRO A 149 -19.50 -20.71 -0.45
N VAL A 150 -18.48 -20.65 -1.32
CA VAL A 150 -18.29 -19.50 -2.20
C VAL A 150 -19.52 -19.48 -3.12
N SER A 151 -20.43 -18.54 -2.85
CA SER A 151 -21.84 -18.57 -3.25
C SER A 151 -22.11 -19.05 -4.69
N ASN A 152 -22.49 -20.32 -4.81
CA ASN A 152 -23.23 -20.86 -5.96
C ASN A 152 -24.73 -20.54 -5.88
N GLU A 153 -25.20 -19.82 -4.85
CA GLU A 153 -26.61 -19.47 -4.66
C GLU A 153 -27.18 -18.57 -5.76
N PHE A 154 -26.35 -17.70 -6.36
CA PHE A 154 -26.80 -16.85 -7.47
C PHE A 154 -27.21 -17.67 -8.71
N ASN A 155 -26.57 -18.82 -8.94
CA ASN A 155 -26.92 -19.73 -10.04
C ASN A 155 -28.14 -20.61 -9.72
N ARG A 156 -28.42 -20.92 -8.44
CA ARG A 156 -29.61 -21.68 -8.05
C ARG A 156 -30.89 -20.85 -8.18
N PHE A 157 -30.86 -19.58 -7.78
CA PHE A 157 -32.03 -18.70 -7.89
C PHE A 157 -32.44 -18.46 -9.34
N ASN A 158 -31.46 -18.31 -10.24
CA ASN A 158 -31.74 -18.10 -11.67
C ASN A 158 -32.31 -19.34 -12.38
N ASN A 159 -32.01 -20.53 -11.88
CA ASN A 159 -32.52 -21.79 -12.46
C ASN A 159 -33.90 -22.19 -11.90
N SER A 160 -34.31 -21.68 -10.72
CA SER A 160 -35.66 -21.91 -10.19
C SER A 160 -36.71 -20.98 -10.81
N GLN A 161 -36.30 -19.84 -11.37
CA GLN A 161 -37.18 -18.90 -12.08
C GLN A 161 -37.36 -19.25 -13.58
N ARG A 162 -36.69 -20.32 -14.05
CA ARG A 162 -36.76 -20.82 -15.44
C ARG A 162 -37.49 -22.17 -15.55
N ARG A 163 -38.19 -22.60 -14.50
CA ARG A 163 -39.03 -23.79 -14.50
C ARG A 163 -40.49 -23.41 -14.33
#